data_AF-A0A6L2L6T5-F1
#
_entry.id   AF-A0A6L2L6T5-F1
#
_cell.length_a   1.000
_cell.length_b   1.000
_cell.length_c   1.000
_cell.angle_alpha   90.00
_cell.angle_beta   90.00
_cell.angle_gamma   90.00
#
_symmetry.space_group_name_H-M   'P 1'
#
loop_
_entity.id
_entity.type
_entity.pdbx_description
1 polymer ?
#
loop_
_entity_poly.entity_id
_entity_poly.type
_entity_poly.pdbx_seq_one_letter_code
_entity_poly.pdbx_strand_id
1 'polypeptide(L)'
;MASLPTRRVNSPSNTSIRAFPVLRNDRTRIKDNMIGKGGNTGEKLIIFDVNGMLADIVFPRPKDVEADKYSHRKEVFKRPYLDDFLSFCFDKFNVGIWSSRMKKNLDPVVNCLFGDLKKKLLFIWDASHCRNLGIRTLEDRYKCIVFKELRKVWEKTCRTWVKGTFNESNTLLLDDSPYKALLNPKHT
;
A
#
# COMPACT_ATOMS: atom_id res chain seq x y z
N MET A 1 -11.41 50.45 -37.16
CA MET A 1 -10.61 49.39 -36.48
C MET A 1 -9.20 49.49 -37.01
N ALA A 2 -8.25 49.95 -36.19
CA ALA A 2 -6.91 50.30 -36.60
C ALA A 2 -5.99 49.07 -36.67
N SER A 3 -5.33 48.89 -37.81
CA SER A 3 -4.33 47.87 -38.12
C SER A 3 -2.91 48.40 -37.85
N LEU A 4 -2.09 47.61 -37.15
CA LEU A 4 -0.68 47.90 -36.85
C LEU A 4 0.23 47.47 -38.02
N PRO A 5 1.30 48.21 -38.33
CA PRO A 5 2.21 47.87 -39.43
C PRO A 5 3.31 46.89 -39.02
N THR A 6 3.58 45.94 -39.91
CA THR A 6 4.67 44.96 -39.85
C THR A 6 6.03 45.60 -40.16
N ARG A 7 7.05 45.29 -39.35
CA ARG A 7 8.45 45.69 -39.58
C ARG A 7 9.32 44.44 -39.80
N ARG A 8 9.87 44.27 -41.00
CA ARG A 8 10.95 43.32 -41.32
C ARG A 8 12.24 43.78 -40.63
N VAL A 9 12.99 42.86 -40.03
CA VAL A 9 14.39 43.06 -39.65
C VAL A 9 15.20 41.88 -40.20
N ASN A 10 16.25 42.22 -40.94
CA ASN A 10 17.17 41.28 -41.58
C ASN A 10 18.17 40.68 -40.59
N SER A 11 18.58 39.44 -40.89
CA SER A 11 19.60 38.62 -40.24
C SER A 11 21.03 39.17 -40.39
N PRO A 12 21.91 39.05 -39.39
CA PRO A 12 23.35 39.15 -39.57
C PRO A 12 24.00 37.80 -39.88
N SER A 13 25.12 37.92 -40.56
CA SER A 13 25.93 36.94 -41.27
C SER A 13 26.83 36.04 -40.41
N ASN A 14 26.93 34.80 -40.90
CA ASN A 14 28.04 33.85 -40.93
C ASN A 14 29.44 34.32 -40.40
N THR A 15 30.00 33.60 -39.41
CA THR A 15 31.44 33.58 -39.13
C THR A 15 31.94 32.19 -38.68
N SER A 16 32.85 31.66 -39.51
CA SER A 16 33.83 30.55 -39.42
C SER A 16 34.11 29.80 -38.10
N ILE A 17 33.92 28.47 -38.19
CA ILE A 17 34.77 27.31 -37.80
C ILE A 17 35.96 27.55 -36.84
N ARG A 18 36.02 26.75 -35.74
CA ARG A 18 37.22 26.00 -35.28
C ARG A 18 36.81 24.69 -34.59
N ALA A 19 37.41 23.58 -35.05
CA ALA A 19 37.30 22.24 -34.47
C ALA A 19 38.50 21.92 -33.55
N PHE A 20 38.38 20.77 -32.86
CA PHE A 20 39.36 19.98 -32.07
C PHE A 20 39.32 20.15 -30.53
N PRO A 21 39.68 19.11 -29.73
CA PRO A 21 40.01 17.72 -30.08
C PRO A 21 39.16 16.65 -29.38
N VAL A 22 39.19 15.47 -29.97
CA VAL A 22 38.72 14.18 -29.45
C VAL A 22 39.55 13.80 -28.22
N LEU A 23 38.89 13.57 -27.08
CA LEU A 23 39.45 12.82 -25.97
C LEU A 23 38.72 11.47 -25.88
N ARG A 24 39.42 10.42 -26.31
CA ARG A 24 39.15 9.05 -25.86
C ARG A 24 39.44 9.03 -24.37
N ASN A 25 38.51 8.55 -23.56
CA ASN A 25 38.91 7.73 -22.44
C ASN A 25 37.91 6.62 -22.16
N ASP A 26 38.52 5.55 -21.70
CA ASP A 26 38.09 4.18 -21.75
C ASP A 26 37.41 3.78 -20.43
N ARG A 27 36.75 2.62 -20.46
CA ARG A 27 36.35 1.76 -19.32
C ARG A 27 34.96 1.94 -18.67
N THR A 28 34.35 0.76 -18.52
CA THR A 28 33.26 0.35 -17.63
C THR A 28 31.83 0.71 -18.01
N ARG A 29 31.31 0.05 -19.05
CA ARG A 29 29.88 -0.22 -19.20
C ARG A 29 29.56 -1.60 -18.61
N ILE A 30 29.52 -1.68 -17.27
CA ILE A 30 28.82 -2.79 -16.61
C ILE A 30 27.35 -2.66 -17.04
N LYS A 31 26.83 -3.74 -17.61
CA LYS A 31 25.45 -3.80 -18.10
C LYS A 31 24.50 -3.79 -16.91
N ASP A 32 23.93 -2.63 -16.64
CA ASP A 32 22.60 -2.53 -16.06
C ASP A 32 21.61 -3.23 -17.01
N ASN A 33 20.87 -4.22 -16.49
CA ASN A 33 19.43 -4.41 -16.73
C ASN A 33 18.98 -5.82 -16.35
N MET A 34 18.44 -5.97 -15.13
CA MET A 34 17.20 -6.71 -14.86
C MET A 34 16.59 -6.19 -13.55
N ILE A 35 16.16 -4.93 -13.54
CA ILE A 35 15.14 -4.48 -12.58
C ILE A 35 14.06 -3.85 -13.44
N GLY A 36 12.92 -4.54 -13.50
CA GLY A 36 11.74 -4.04 -14.17
C GLY A 36 11.39 -2.65 -13.64
N LYS A 37 11.31 -1.69 -14.56
CA LYS A 37 10.70 -0.38 -14.31
C LYS A 37 9.21 -0.58 -14.01
N GLY A 38 8.88 -0.64 -12.71
CA GLY A 38 7.58 -0.25 -12.17
C GLY A 38 7.71 1.16 -11.58
N GLY A 39 6.74 2.03 -11.85
CA GLY A 39 6.84 3.49 -11.70
C GLY A 39 7.35 3.98 -10.33
N ASN A 40 8.23 4.98 -10.38
CA ASN A 40 8.71 5.70 -9.21
C ASN A 40 7.64 6.72 -8.77
N THR A 41 6.59 6.25 -8.10
CA THR A 41 5.73 7.08 -7.25
C THR A 41 6.27 6.94 -5.84
N GLY A 42 6.61 8.04 -5.17
CA GLY A 42 7.23 8.02 -3.83
C GLY A 42 6.55 7.04 -2.86
N GLU A 43 7.33 6.48 -1.93
CA GLU A 43 7.00 5.33 -1.06
C GLU A 43 5.71 5.54 -0.24
N LYS A 44 4.54 5.41 -0.87
CA LYS A 44 3.24 5.47 -0.19
C LYS A 44 2.87 4.08 0.29
N LEU A 45 2.25 4.01 1.46
CA LEU A 45 1.80 2.78 2.09
C LEU A 45 0.30 2.86 2.39
N ILE A 46 -0.43 1.84 1.96
CA ILE A 46 -1.81 1.61 2.36
C ILE A 46 -1.89 0.34 3.20
N ILE A 47 -2.52 0.43 4.36
CA ILE A 47 -2.67 -0.66 5.32
C ILE A 47 -4.16 -0.97 5.46
N PHE A 48 -4.53 -2.23 5.22
CA PHE A 48 -5.91 -2.67 5.31
C PHE A 48 -6.15 -3.48 6.60
N ASP A 49 -7.23 -3.15 7.31
CA ASP A 49 -7.98 -4.18 8.04
C ASP A 49 -8.60 -5.18 7.06
N VAL A 50 -8.95 -6.36 7.53
CA VAL A 50 -9.51 -7.42 6.68
C VAL A 50 -11.03 -7.50 6.82
N ASN A 51 -11.53 -7.57 8.05
CA ASN A 51 -12.95 -7.84 8.29
C ASN A 51 -13.76 -6.55 8.20
N GLY A 52 -14.84 -6.53 7.43
CA GLY A 52 -15.62 -5.30 7.19
C GLY A 52 -14.95 -4.31 6.20
N MET A 53 -13.69 -4.56 5.83
CA MET A 53 -12.97 -3.74 4.84
C MET A 53 -12.75 -4.46 3.51
N LEU A 54 -12.12 -5.64 3.53
CA LEU A 54 -11.84 -6.42 2.31
C LEU A 54 -12.83 -7.58 2.15
N ALA A 55 -13.34 -8.11 3.25
CA ALA A 55 -14.28 -9.21 3.28
C ALA A 55 -15.10 -9.21 4.57
N ASP A 56 -16.28 -9.81 4.51
CA ASP A 56 -17.05 -10.16 5.70
C ASP A 56 -16.75 -11.60 6.08
N ILE A 57 -16.30 -11.81 7.33
CA ILE A 57 -15.93 -13.14 7.82
C ILE A 57 -16.89 -13.53 8.93
N VAL A 58 -17.89 -14.32 8.57
CA VAL A 58 -19.07 -14.57 9.39
C VAL A 58 -19.00 -15.95 10.06
N PHE A 59 -19.49 -15.99 11.30
CA PHE A 59 -19.79 -17.21 12.04
C PHE A 59 -20.98 -16.94 12.97
N PRO A 60 -21.99 -17.82 13.04
CA PRO A 60 -22.17 -19.05 12.26
C PRO A 60 -22.47 -18.76 10.78
N ARG A 61 -22.34 -19.80 9.94
CA ARG A 61 -22.69 -19.79 8.51
C ARG A 61 -24.17 -19.40 8.30
N PRO A 62 -24.47 -18.33 7.53
CA PRO A 62 -25.81 -18.15 6.95
C PRO A 62 -26.30 -19.38 6.19
N LYS A 63 -27.56 -19.74 6.33
CA LYS A 63 -28.13 -20.93 5.66
C LYS A 63 -28.41 -20.69 4.17
N ASP A 64 -28.68 -19.44 3.81
CA ASP A 64 -29.27 -19.08 2.52
C ASP A 64 -28.32 -18.29 1.61
N VAL A 65 -27.03 -18.19 1.98
CA VAL A 65 -26.03 -17.45 1.21
C VAL A 65 -24.80 -18.34 0.98
N GLU A 66 -24.40 -18.49 -0.28
CA GLU A 66 -23.17 -19.18 -0.63
C GLU A 66 -21.96 -18.27 -0.38
N ALA A 67 -20.98 -18.78 0.36
CA ALA A 67 -19.75 -18.06 0.65
C ALA A 67 -18.76 -18.16 -0.51
N ASP A 68 -18.01 -17.08 -0.77
CA ASP A 68 -16.92 -17.11 -1.76
C ASP A 68 -15.87 -18.14 -1.40
N LYS A 69 -15.54 -18.28 -0.10
CA LYS A 69 -14.71 -19.37 0.43
C LYS A 69 -15.06 -19.79 1.85
N TYR A 70 -14.67 -21.02 2.17
CA TYR A 70 -14.74 -21.62 3.50
C TYR A 70 -13.37 -21.55 4.18
N SER A 71 -13.33 -21.09 5.43
CA SER A 71 -12.12 -21.05 6.24
C SER A 71 -12.41 -21.45 7.69
N HIS A 72 -11.97 -22.64 8.11
CA HIS A 72 -12.04 -23.09 9.51
C HIS A 72 -13.41 -22.86 10.17
N ARG A 73 -14.49 -23.31 9.51
CA ARG A 73 -15.90 -23.15 9.93
C ARG A 73 -16.46 -21.72 9.82
N LYS A 74 -15.68 -20.76 9.36
CA LYS A 74 -16.14 -19.41 9.01
C LYS A 74 -16.31 -19.30 7.52
N GLU A 75 -17.24 -18.44 7.14
CA GLU A 75 -17.48 -18.09 5.75
C GLU A 75 -16.86 -16.74 5.45
N VAL A 76 -16.21 -16.64 4.30
CA VAL A 76 -15.58 -15.42 3.82
C VAL A 76 -16.35 -14.96 2.60
N PHE A 77 -16.93 -13.77 2.70
CA PHE A 77 -17.62 -13.08 1.61
C PHE A 77 -16.73 -11.93 1.15
N LYS A 78 -16.22 -11.99 -0.08
CA LYS A 78 -15.38 -10.95 -0.66
C LYS A 78 -16.21 -9.67 -0.83
N ARG A 79 -15.58 -8.53 -0.59
CA ARG A 79 -16.19 -7.26 -0.96
C ARG A 79 -16.33 -7.19 -2.49
N PRO A 80 -17.46 -6.68 -3.03
CA PRO A 80 -17.61 -6.47 -4.46
C PRO A 80 -16.43 -5.65 -5.02
N TYR A 81 -15.96 -6.01 -6.22
CA TYR A 81 -14.84 -5.38 -6.92
C TYR A 81 -13.46 -5.47 -6.21
N LEU A 82 -13.30 -6.40 -5.25
CA LEU A 82 -12.06 -6.52 -4.47
C LEU A 82 -10.82 -6.76 -5.35
N ASP A 83 -10.92 -7.59 -6.39
CA ASP A 83 -9.74 -7.97 -7.19
C ASP A 83 -9.20 -6.77 -7.99
N ASP A 84 -10.08 -6.00 -8.64
CA ASP A 84 -9.72 -4.78 -9.36
C ASP A 84 -9.18 -3.71 -8.40
N PHE A 85 -9.79 -3.58 -7.23
CA PHE A 85 -9.33 -2.68 -6.18
C PHE A 85 -7.92 -3.03 -5.69
N LEU A 86 -7.66 -4.31 -5.40
CA LEU A 86 -6.33 -4.77 -4.98
C LEU A 86 -5.30 -4.57 -6.11
N SER A 87 -5.67 -4.86 -7.36
CA SER A 87 -4.82 -4.63 -8.53
C SER A 87 -4.38 -3.16 -8.62
N PHE A 88 -5.34 -2.23 -8.50
CA PHE A 88 -5.07 -0.79 -8.42
C PHE A 88 -4.16 -0.44 -7.22
N CYS A 89 -4.43 -0.99 -6.03
CA CYS A 89 -3.62 -0.69 -4.86
C CYS A 89 -2.17 -1.12 -5.02
N PHE A 90 -1.92 -2.31 -5.58
CA PHE A 90 -0.56 -2.81 -5.82
C PHE A 90 0.15 -2.08 -6.97
N ASP A 91 -0.57 -1.41 -7.87
CA ASP A 91 0.03 -0.54 -8.91
C ASP A 91 0.49 0.82 -8.33
N LYS A 92 -0.17 1.31 -7.29
CA LYS A 92 0.03 2.68 -6.77
C LYS A 92 0.70 2.78 -5.40
N PHE A 93 0.67 1.72 -4.61
CA PHE A 93 1.07 1.75 -3.21
C PHE A 93 1.84 0.49 -2.81
N ASN A 94 2.66 0.63 -1.77
CA ASN A 94 3.01 -0.51 -0.93
C ASN A 94 1.76 -0.93 -0.14
N VAL A 95 1.47 -2.22 -0.08
CA VAL A 95 0.25 -2.73 0.57
C VAL A 95 0.62 -3.57 1.79
N GLY A 96 0.10 -3.20 2.95
CA GLY A 96 0.21 -3.94 4.20
C GLY A 96 -1.14 -4.47 4.67
N ILE A 97 -1.13 -5.59 5.38
CA ILE A 97 -2.30 -6.09 6.12
C ILE A 97 -2.05 -5.92 7.60
N TRP A 98 -3.03 -5.37 8.31
CA TRP A 98 -3.02 -5.32 9.77
C TRP A 98 -4.41 -5.70 10.27
N SER A 99 -4.57 -6.90 10.84
CA SER A 99 -5.84 -7.38 11.39
C SER A 99 -5.77 -7.53 12.91
N SER A 100 -6.90 -7.30 13.59
CA SER A 100 -7.06 -7.65 15.02
C SER A 100 -7.36 -9.15 15.25
N ARG A 101 -7.29 -9.99 14.21
CA ARG A 101 -7.49 -11.44 14.30
C ARG A 101 -6.19 -12.16 14.66
N MET A 102 -6.28 -13.26 15.40
CA MET A 102 -5.13 -14.14 15.64
C MET A 102 -4.59 -14.71 14.31
N LYS A 103 -3.27 -14.90 14.22
CA LYS A 103 -2.58 -15.42 13.03
C LYS A 103 -3.24 -16.64 12.40
N LYS A 104 -3.56 -17.66 13.20
CA LYS A 104 -4.22 -18.91 12.76
C LYS A 104 -5.56 -18.67 12.05
N ASN A 105 -6.26 -17.59 12.39
CA ASN A 105 -7.54 -17.20 11.79
C ASN A 105 -7.35 -16.22 10.62
N LEU A 106 -6.22 -15.52 10.58
CA LEU A 106 -5.91 -14.52 9.55
C LEU A 106 -5.30 -15.18 8.31
N ASP A 107 -4.32 -16.05 8.48
CA ASP A 107 -3.54 -16.62 7.37
C ASP A 107 -4.42 -17.30 6.31
N PRO A 108 -5.44 -18.13 6.66
CA PRO A 108 -6.33 -18.73 5.66
C PRO A 108 -7.14 -17.69 4.87
N VAL A 109 -7.59 -16.62 5.54
CA VAL A 109 -8.37 -15.55 4.91
C VAL A 109 -7.48 -14.75 3.96
N VAL A 110 -6.27 -14.40 4.37
CA VAL A 110 -5.32 -13.69 3.49
C VAL A 110 -4.95 -14.54 2.27
N ASN A 111 -4.71 -15.84 2.45
CA ASN A 111 -4.49 -16.76 1.33
C ASN A 111 -5.69 -16.79 0.37
N CYS A 112 -6.90 -16.79 0.93
CA CYS A 112 -8.15 -16.76 0.18
C CYS A 112 -8.27 -15.49 -0.68
N LEU A 113 -8.08 -14.31 -0.06
CA LEU A 113 -8.37 -13.01 -0.67
C LEU A 113 -7.27 -12.56 -1.64
N PHE A 114 -6.01 -12.82 -1.33
CA PHE A 114 -4.89 -12.27 -2.09
C PHE A 114 -4.31 -13.25 -3.10
N GLY A 115 -4.46 -14.57 -2.90
CA GLY A 115 -3.85 -15.59 -3.77
C GLY A 115 -2.37 -15.28 -4.04
N ASP A 116 -2.01 -15.16 -5.32
CA ASP A 116 -0.65 -14.83 -5.77
C ASP A 116 -0.20 -13.42 -5.41
N LEU A 117 -1.12 -12.46 -5.22
CA LEU A 117 -0.78 -11.10 -4.80
C LEU A 117 -0.22 -11.06 -3.38
N LYS A 118 -0.44 -12.11 -2.58
CA LYS A 118 0.10 -12.20 -1.21
C LYS A 118 1.62 -12.01 -1.18
N LYS A 119 2.35 -12.47 -2.20
CA LYS A 119 3.82 -12.32 -2.29
C LYS A 119 4.29 -10.87 -2.49
N LYS A 120 3.38 -9.99 -2.91
CA LYS A 120 3.63 -8.54 -3.08
C LYS A 120 3.31 -7.75 -1.83
N LEU A 121 2.67 -8.35 -0.81
CA LEU A 121 2.38 -7.67 0.44
C LEU A 121 3.68 -7.28 1.15
N LEU A 122 3.75 -6.04 1.60
CA LEU A 122 4.88 -5.52 2.34
C LEU A 122 5.00 -6.22 3.70
N PHE A 123 3.86 -6.44 4.37
CA PHE A 123 3.76 -7.21 5.60
C PHE A 123 2.34 -7.73 5.84
N ILE A 124 2.23 -8.72 6.74
CA ILE A 124 0.97 -9.22 7.28
C ILE A 124 1.09 -9.21 8.80
N TRP A 125 0.35 -8.32 9.46
CA TRP A 125 0.29 -8.17 10.91
C TRP A 125 -1.05 -8.68 11.44
N ASP A 126 -0.96 -9.46 12.50
CA ASP A 126 -2.11 -10.03 13.22
C ASP A 126 -2.31 -9.36 14.59
N ALA A 127 -3.22 -9.89 15.39
CA ALA A 127 -3.56 -9.37 16.72
C ALA A 127 -2.34 -9.13 17.63
N SER A 128 -1.27 -9.92 17.50
CA SER A 128 -0.03 -9.76 18.27
C SER A 128 0.67 -8.42 18.05
N HIS A 129 0.41 -7.75 16.93
CA HIS A 129 0.97 -6.45 16.60
C HIS A 129 0.09 -5.29 17.09
N CYS A 130 -1.16 -5.57 17.45
CA CYS A 130 -2.05 -4.57 18.02
C CYS A 130 -1.64 -4.24 19.47
N ARG A 131 -1.93 -3.03 19.94
CA ARG A 131 -1.88 -2.73 21.38
C ARG A 131 -3.20 -3.13 22.01
N ASN A 132 -3.16 -4.08 22.94
CA ASN A 132 -4.33 -4.58 23.65
C ASN A 132 -4.44 -3.89 25.02
N LEU A 133 -5.63 -3.36 25.34
CA LEU A 133 -5.87 -2.74 26.65
C LEU A 133 -6.23 -3.74 27.75
N GLY A 134 -6.45 -5.01 27.42
CA GLY A 134 -6.96 -6.02 28.37
C GLY A 134 -8.44 -5.87 28.70
N ILE A 135 -9.09 -4.79 28.22
CA ILE A 135 -10.51 -4.50 28.40
C ILE A 135 -11.30 -5.09 27.23
N ARG A 136 -12.50 -5.62 27.52
CA ARG A 136 -13.40 -6.21 26.52
C ARG A 136 -14.31 -5.13 25.92
N THR A 137 -14.70 -5.30 24.66
CA THR A 137 -15.71 -4.44 24.03
C THR A 137 -17.08 -4.65 24.68
N LEU A 138 -17.94 -3.64 24.63
CA LEU A 138 -19.29 -3.72 25.21
C LEU A 138 -20.19 -4.65 24.38
N GLU A 139 -20.00 -4.65 23.05
CA GLU A 139 -20.80 -5.42 22.10
C GLU A 139 -20.42 -6.90 22.08
N ASP A 140 -19.15 -7.21 22.30
CA ASP A 140 -18.63 -8.57 22.30
C ASP A 140 -17.66 -8.79 23.47
N ARG A 141 -18.12 -9.54 24.47
CA ARG A 141 -17.30 -9.90 25.63
C ARG A 141 -16.07 -10.73 25.26
N TYR A 142 -16.00 -11.38 24.10
CA TYR A 142 -14.85 -12.17 23.67
C TYR A 142 -13.83 -11.34 22.87
N LYS A 143 -14.17 -10.11 22.51
CA LYS A 143 -13.30 -9.19 21.77
C LYS A 143 -12.67 -8.17 22.71
N CYS A 144 -11.35 -8.07 22.69
CA CYS A 144 -10.63 -7.03 23.42
C CYS A 144 -10.59 -5.72 22.62
N ILE A 145 -10.56 -4.59 23.33
CA ILE A 145 -10.27 -3.28 22.76
C ILE A 145 -8.77 -3.26 22.40
N VAL A 146 -8.51 -3.00 21.12
CA VAL A 146 -7.16 -2.96 20.57
C VAL A 146 -6.95 -1.73 19.69
N PHE A 147 -5.70 -1.27 19.59
CA PHE A 147 -5.28 -0.18 18.72
C PHE A 147 -4.20 -0.62 17.72
N LYS A 148 -4.18 0.04 16.57
CA LYS A 148 -3.20 -0.13 15.50
C LYS A 148 -2.35 1.14 15.39
N GLU A 149 -1.32 1.21 16.23
CA GLU A 149 -0.44 2.37 16.32
C GLU A 149 0.55 2.42 15.15
N LEU A 150 0.31 3.28 14.15
CA LEU A 150 1.13 3.40 12.93
C LEU A 150 2.61 3.65 13.21
N ARG A 151 2.92 4.29 14.35
CA ARG A 151 4.30 4.46 14.84
C ARG A 151 5.08 3.14 14.89
N LYS A 152 4.44 2.00 15.17
CA LYS A 152 5.07 0.67 15.13
C LYS A 152 5.59 0.32 13.73
N VAL A 153 4.90 0.77 12.68
CA VAL A 153 5.31 0.56 11.28
C VAL A 153 6.45 1.53 10.94
N TRP A 154 6.29 2.80 11.29
CA TRP A 154 7.23 3.88 10.97
C TRP A 154 8.60 3.71 11.65
N GLU A 155 8.61 3.16 12.87
CA GLU A 155 9.83 2.96 13.65
C GLU A 155 10.51 1.60 13.41
N LYS A 156 9.89 0.71 12.63
CA LYS A 156 10.43 -0.61 12.34
C LYS A 156 11.48 -0.55 11.24
N THR A 157 12.62 -1.19 11.49
CA THR A 157 13.56 -1.59 10.46
C THR A 157 13.41 -3.09 10.20
N CYS A 158 13.28 -3.48 8.94
CA CYS A 158 13.21 -4.88 8.54
C CYS A 158 13.82 -5.09 7.15
N ARG A 159 13.60 -6.25 6.54
CA ARG A 159 14.19 -6.59 5.23
C ARG A 159 13.60 -5.78 4.07
N THR A 160 12.38 -5.29 4.20
CA THR A 160 11.61 -4.68 3.11
C THR A 160 11.50 -3.15 3.22
N TRP A 161 11.72 -2.58 4.41
CA TRP A 161 11.82 -1.13 4.61
C TRP A 161 12.64 -0.81 5.87
N VAL A 162 13.13 0.42 5.96
CA VAL A 162 13.89 0.93 7.11
C VAL A 162 13.05 1.95 7.90
N LYS A 163 13.42 2.19 9.16
CA LYS A 163 12.81 3.26 9.95
C LYS A 163 12.83 4.59 9.19
N GLY A 164 11.68 5.26 9.15
CA GLY A 164 11.51 6.54 8.47
C GLY A 164 11.09 6.47 6.99
N THR A 165 11.12 5.29 6.35
CA THR A 165 10.54 5.08 4.99
C THR A 165 9.08 5.52 4.95
N PHE A 166 8.31 5.15 5.97
CA PHE A 166 6.90 5.52 6.13
C PHE A 166 6.71 6.44 7.33
N ASN A 167 5.78 7.38 7.19
CA ASN A 167 5.38 8.36 8.20
C ASN A 167 3.93 8.82 7.94
N GLU A 168 3.47 9.82 8.69
CA GLU A 168 2.13 10.38 8.60
C GLU A 168 1.76 10.97 7.23
N SER A 169 2.73 11.45 6.45
CA SER A 169 2.47 12.09 5.14
C SER A 169 2.31 11.09 3.99
N ASN A 170 2.69 9.82 4.18
CA ASN A 170 2.69 8.81 3.13
C ASN A 170 2.07 7.47 3.54
N THR A 171 1.41 7.39 4.70
CA THR A 171 0.73 6.18 5.19
C THR A 171 -0.76 6.43 5.29
N LEU A 172 -1.57 5.44 4.86
CA LEU A 172 -3.01 5.41 5.04
C LEU A 172 -3.46 4.09 5.69
N LEU A 173 -4.11 4.14 6.84
CA LEU A 173 -4.74 3.01 7.52
C LEU A 173 -6.25 3.00 7.27
N LEU A 174 -6.72 1.93 6.64
CA LEU A 174 -8.13 1.70 6.34
C LEU A 174 -8.69 0.62 7.27
N ASP A 175 -9.52 1.05 8.22
CA ASP A 175 -10.15 0.20 9.24
C ASP A 175 -11.65 0.49 9.34
N ASP A 176 -12.46 -0.55 9.52
CA ASP A 176 -13.91 -0.44 9.69
C ASP A 176 -14.31 0.08 11.07
N SER A 177 -13.40 0.01 12.05
CA SER A 177 -13.62 0.33 13.45
C SER A 177 -12.87 1.63 13.81
N PRO A 178 -13.56 2.79 13.90
CA PRO A 178 -12.91 4.09 14.08
C PRO A 178 -11.95 4.16 15.27
N TYR A 179 -12.30 3.47 16.38
CA TYR A 179 -11.49 3.49 17.60
C TYR A 179 -10.12 2.84 17.42
N LYS A 180 -9.94 1.90 16.47
CA LYS A 180 -8.65 1.18 16.33
C LYS A 180 -7.52 2.10 15.87
N ALA A 181 -7.86 3.20 15.18
CA ALA A 181 -6.90 4.21 14.71
C ALA A 181 -6.75 5.43 15.65
N LEU A 182 -7.41 5.43 16.82
CA LEU A 182 -7.52 6.60 17.70
C LEU A 182 -6.17 7.18 18.18
N LEU A 183 -5.11 6.36 18.19
CA LEU A 183 -3.78 6.74 18.64
C LEU A 183 -2.87 7.26 17.52
N ASN A 184 -3.43 7.50 16.32
CA ASN A 184 -2.69 7.97 15.15
C ASN A 184 -3.05 9.43 14.81
N PRO A 185 -2.18 10.17 14.09
CA PRO A 185 -2.51 11.48 13.55
C PRO A 185 -3.77 11.44 12.66
N LYS A 186 -4.50 12.55 12.60
CA LYS A 186 -5.70 12.64 11.74
C LYS A 186 -5.31 12.46 10.28
N HIS A 187 -6.17 11.75 9.52
CA HIS A 187 -6.00 11.51 8.08
C HIS A 187 -4.78 10.64 7.70
N THR A 188 -4.37 9.75 8.61
CA THR A 188 -3.35 8.71 8.38
C THR A 188 -3.95 7.32 8.36
#